data_AF-A0A4R5AI10-F1
#
_entry.id   AF-A0A4R5AI10-F1
#
_cell.length_a   1.000
_cell.length_b   1.000
_cell.length_c   1.000
_cell.angle_alpha   90.00
_cell.angle_beta   90.00
_cell.angle_gamma   90.00
#
_symmetry.space_group_name_H-M   'P 1'
#
loop_
_entity.id
_entity.type
_entity.pdbx_description
1 polymer ?
#
loop_
_entity_poly.entity_id
_entity_poly.type
_entity_poly.pdbx_seq_one_letter_code
_entity_poly.pdbx_strand_id
1 'polypeptide(L)'
;MVTRCCDTPEPTRLLVLADEPATRYCVSTCAACAGAVIEYYSFDDWDTGNPADFEKYWWWRMDAPDTAAFRDAIAACPAPLDGACRCPVHHALKWRTPNTMPPSRETPYEEAEVPRTRFHIDEGGAIRWKHP
;
A
#
# COMPACT_ATOMS: atom_id res chain seq x y z
N MET A 1 -9.76 10.95 -23.45
CA MET A 1 -8.50 10.61 -22.75
C MET A 1 -8.87 10.45 -21.29
N VAL A 2 -8.85 9.22 -20.75
CA VAL A 2 -9.21 9.00 -19.34
C VAL A 2 -8.06 9.55 -18.52
N THR A 3 -8.28 10.67 -17.82
CA THR A 3 -7.30 11.22 -16.88
C THR A 3 -6.98 10.11 -15.88
N ARG A 4 -5.77 9.56 -15.96
CA ARG A 4 -5.32 8.53 -15.02
C ARG A 4 -5.19 9.26 -13.68
N CYS A 5 -6.04 8.89 -12.71
CA CYS A 5 -5.81 9.34 -11.34
C CYS A 5 -4.38 8.92 -10.94
N CYS A 6 -3.71 9.66 -10.06
CA CYS A 6 -2.35 9.37 -9.57
C CYS A 6 -1.15 9.87 -10.40
N ASP A 7 -1.33 10.56 -11.53
CA ASP A 7 -0.17 11.09 -12.27
C ASP A 7 0.37 12.41 -11.69
N THR A 8 -0.39 13.15 -10.86
CA THR A 8 0.05 14.39 -10.14
C THR A 8 -0.96 14.97 -9.12
N PRO A 9 -1.35 14.25 -8.04
CA PRO A 9 -1.90 14.90 -6.84
C PRO A 9 -0.94 14.73 -5.66
N GLU A 10 -0.77 15.75 -4.81
CA GLU A 10 -0.09 15.60 -3.50
C GLU A 10 -0.94 14.69 -2.60
N PRO A 11 -0.62 13.41 -2.46
CA PRO A 11 -1.53 12.48 -1.82
C PRO A 11 -1.38 12.62 -0.30
N THR A 12 -2.50 12.77 0.41
CA THR A 12 -2.46 12.87 1.88
C THR A 12 -2.33 11.48 2.47
N ARG A 13 -1.29 11.24 3.28
CA ARG A 13 -1.11 9.97 4.00
C ARG A 13 -2.30 9.72 4.92
N LEU A 14 -2.88 8.53 4.80
CA LEU A 14 -3.90 8.00 5.69
C LEU A 14 -3.33 7.07 6.75
N LEU A 15 -2.39 6.21 6.36
CA LEU A 15 -1.87 5.16 7.22
C LEU A 15 -0.40 4.91 6.89
N VAL A 16 0.43 4.75 7.92
CA VAL A 16 1.82 4.30 7.80
C VAL A 16 1.94 2.97 8.53
N LEU A 17 2.31 1.90 7.82
CA LEU A 17 2.47 0.55 8.36
C LEU A 17 3.93 0.19 8.63
N ALA A 18 4.84 0.80 7.88
CA ALA A 18 6.29 0.77 8.07
C ALA A 18 6.89 2.06 7.49
N ASP A 19 7.85 2.65 8.17
CA ASP A 19 8.63 3.80 7.67
C ASP A 19 10.06 3.71 8.22
N GLU A 20 10.70 2.59 7.90
CA GLU A 20 12.07 2.31 8.26
C GLU A 20 12.98 2.55 7.04
N PRO A 21 14.30 2.77 7.22
CA PRO A 21 15.21 2.97 6.10
C PRO A 21 15.17 1.85 5.06
N ALA A 22 14.93 0.61 5.50
CA ALA A 22 14.86 -0.57 4.64
C ALA A 22 13.45 -0.92 4.14
N THR A 23 12.39 -0.33 4.69
CA THR A 23 11.01 -0.67 4.29
C THR A 23 10.07 0.50 4.53
N ARG A 24 9.33 0.88 3.50
CA ARG A 24 8.25 1.86 3.61
C ARG A 24 6.95 1.25 3.13
N TYR A 25 5.90 1.35 3.95
CA TYR A 25 4.57 0.89 3.61
C TYR A 25 3.57 1.94 4.06
N CYS A 26 2.90 2.61 3.11
CA CYS A 26 1.87 3.59 3.42
C CYS A 26 0.66 3.49 2.49
N VAL A 27 -0.43 4.12 2.92
CA VAL A 27 -1.63 4.36 2.12
C VAL A 27 -1.88 5.86 2.08
N SER A 28 -2.08 6.42 0.89
CA SER A 28 -2.26 7.85 0.66
C SER A 28 -3.49 8.11 -0.22
N THR A 29 -4.32 9.09 0.10
CA THR A 29 -5.54 9.40 -0.66
C THR A 29 -5.38 10.49 -1.69
N CYS A 30 -6.16 10.41 -2.76
CA CYS A 30 -6.30 11.44 -3.77
C CYS A 30 -7.63 12.20 -3.59
N ALA A 31 -7.57 13.51 -3.35
CA ALA A 31 -8.77 14.35 -3.25
C ALA A 31 -9.55 14.47 -4.57
N ALA A 32 -8.89 14.30 -5.72
CA ALA A 32 -9.53 14.46 -7.03
C ALA A 32 -10.44 13.29 -7.42
N CYS A 33 -10.01 12.05 -7.16
CA CYS A 33 -10.80 10.86 -7.49
C CYS A 33 -11.39 10.15 -6.27
N ALA A 34 -11.15 10.66 -5.06
CA ALA A 34 -11.49 10.05 -3.77
C ALA A 34 -10.93 8.62 -3.55
N GLY A 35 -10.07 8.15 -4.47
CA GLY A 35 -9.34 6.88 -4.35
C GLY A 35 -8.08 7.00 -3.49
N ALA A 36 -7.31 5.92 -3.43
CA ALA A 36 -6.06 5.87 -2.70
C ALA A 36 -5.00 5.05 -3.43
N VAL A 37 -3.74 5.37 -3.13
CA VAL A 37 -2.56 4.61 -3.54
C VAL A 37 -2.01 3.92 -2.31
N ILE A 38 -1.64 2.66 -2.50
CA ILE A 38 -0.92 1.85 -1.53
C ILE A 38 0.50 1.75 -2.06
N GLU A 39 1.49 2.15 -1.28
CA GLU A 39 2.90 2.16 -1.67
C GLU A 39 3.67 1.22 -0.76
N TYR A 40 4.39 0.26 -1.34
CA TYR A 40 5.27 -0.65 -0.61
C TYR A 40 6.66 -0.63 -1.23
N TYR A 41 7.63 -0.17 -0.45
CA TYR A 41 9.05 -0.16 -0.76
C TYR A 41 9.75 -1.15 0.16
N SER A 42 10.57 -2.01 -0.42
CA SER A 42 11.42 -2.96 0.29
C SER A 42 12.84 -2.83 -0.24
N PHE A 43 13.78 -2.64 0.66
CA PHE A 43 15.20 -2.74 0.43
C PHE A 43 15.73 -3.95 1.19
N ASP A 44 16.11 -4.98 0.45
CA ASP A 44 16.72 -6.20 1.00
C ASP A 44 18.24 -6.09 0.85
N ASP A 45 18.97 -5.88 1.95
CA ASP A 45 20.43 -5.70 1.96
C ASP A 45 21.20 -7.01 2.20
N TRP A 46 20.50 -8.15 2.22
CA TRP A 46 21.07 -9.45 2.57
C TRP A 46 21.83 -10.08 1.38
N ASP A 47 23.10 -9.69 1.22
CA ASP A 47 24.20 -10.40 0.51
C ASP A 47 24.25 -10.33 -1.04
N THR A 48 25.48 -10.26 -1.61
CA THR A 48 25.91 -10.47 -3.04
C THR A 48 26.29 -9.32 -4.00
N GLY A 49 26.42 -8.06 -3.58
CA GLY A 49 27.27 -7.10 -4.32
C GLY A 49 26.74 -6.55 -5.66
N ASN A 50 25.44 -6.64 -5.96
CA ASN A 50 24.80 -5.92 -7.06
C ASN A 50 23.67 -4.99 -6.55
N PRO A 51 23.93 -3.67 -6.38
CA PRO A 51 22.99 -2.68 -5.83
C PRO A 51 21.59 -2.66 -6.45
N ALA A 52 21.49 -3.07 -7.71
CA ALA A 52 20.27 -2.97 -8.48
C ALA A 52 19.19 -3.98 -8.06
N ASP A 53 19.55 -5.14 -7.50
CA ASP A 53 18.61 -6.22 -7.19
C ASP A 53 17.85 -6.03 -5.85
N PHE A 54 18.17 -4.97 -5.12
CA PHE A 54 17.76 -4.78 -3.72
C PHE A 54 16.53 -3.88 -3.54
N GLU A 55 16.34 -2.91 -4.44
CA GLU A 55 15.26 -1.94 -4.35
C GLU A 55 14.02 -2.44 -5.08
N LYS A 56 12.95 -2.69 -4.33
CA LYS A 56 11.68 -3.10 -4.91
C LYS A 56 10.59 -2.13 -4.49
N TYR A 57 9.92 -1.56 -5.48
CA TYR A 57 8.81 -0.66 -5.30
C TYR A 57 7.56 -1.19 -5.99
N TRP A 58 6.50 -1.37 -5.21
CA TRP A 58 5.19 -1.78 -5.67
C TRP A 58 4.16 -0.74 -5.26
N TRP A 59 3.16 -0.58 -6.12
CA TRP A 59 2.02 0.23 -5.76
C TRP A 59 0.72 -0.33 -6.32
N TRP A 60 -0.37 -0.06 -5.61
CA TRP A 60 -1.72 -0.48 -5.96
C TRP A 60 -2.67 0.70 -5.87
N ARG A 61 -3.78 0.61 -6.61
CA ARG A 61 -4.87 1.58 -6.58
C ARG A 61 -6.09 0.99 -5.86
N MET A 62 -6.68 1.80 -4.99
CA MET A 62 -8.05 1.66 -4.50
C MET A 62 -8.95 2.68 -5.18
N ASP A 63 -10.17 2.27 -5.53
CA ASP A 63 -11.20 3.20 -5.98
C ASP A 63 -11.85 3.93 -4.79
N ALA A 64 -12.79 4.84 -5.09
CA ALA A 64 -13.44 5.64 -4.06
C ALA A 64 -14.23 4.80 -3.03
N PRO A 65 -15.05 3.80 -3.43
CA PRO A 65 -15.69 2.89 -2.49
C PRO A 65 -14.71 2.18 -1.54
N ASP A 66 -13.65 1.58 -2.08
CA ASP A 66 -12.65 0.86 -1.28
C ASP A 66 -11.91 1.81 -0.33
N THR A 67 -11.61 3.02 -0.80
CA THR A 67 -10.95 4.06 -0.01
C THR A 67 -11.83 4.58 1.13
N ALA A 68 -13.14 4.71 0.90
CA ALA A 68 -14.09 5.06 1.95
C ALA A 68 -14.15 3.97 3.03
N ALA A 69 -14.29 2.71 2.62
CA ALA A 69 -14.26 1.56 3.54
C ALA A 69 -12.94 1.48 4.33
N PHE A 70 -11.81 1.78 3.69
CA PHE A 70 -10.51 1.86 4.35
C PHE A 70 -10.45 2.97 5.39
N ARG A 71 -10.93 4.18 5.07
CA ARG A 71 -11.01 5.30 6.01
C ARG A 71 -11.82 4.95 7.26
N ASP A 72 -12.98 4.31 7.06
CA ASP A 72 -13.82 3.88 8.17
C ASP A 72 -13.12 2.82 9.04
N ALA A 73 -12.41 1.87 8.42
CA ALA A 73 -11.64 0.84 9.13
C ALA A 73 -10.55 1.44 10.04
N ILE A 74 -9.87 2.49 9.58
CA ILE A 74 -8.75 3.09 10.32
C ILE A 74 -9.18 4.19 11.29
N ALA A 75 -10.44 4.63 11.28
CA ALA A 75 -10.93 5.73 12.11
C ALA A 75 -10.77 5.49 13.61
N ALA A 76 -10.74 4.22 14.05
CA ALA A 76 -10.50 3.83 15.44
C ALA A 76 -9.00 3.82 15.83
N CYS A 77 -8.09 4.04 14.88
CA CYS A 77 -6.67 4.10 15.18
C CYS A 77 -6.30 5.43 15.86
N PRO A 78 -5.67 5.42 17.04
CA PRO A 78 -5.29 6.64 17.74
C PRO A 78 -4.10 7.37 17.11
N ALA A 79 -3.29 6.67 16.31
CA ALA A 79 -2.06 7.19 15.72
C ALA A 79 -1.83 6.57 14.32
N PRO A 80 -2.63 6.92 13.31
CA PRO A 80 -2.58 6.28 11.99
C PRO A 80 -1.30 6.56 11.21
N LEU A 81 -0.58 7.63 11.55
CA LEU A 81 0.69 8.00 10.90
C LEU A 81 1.93 7.47 11.66
N ASP A 82 1.72 6.76 12.77
CA ASP A 82 2.78 6.13 13.53
C ASP A 82 2.93 4.66 13.09
N GLY A 83 3.98 4.37 12.31
CA GLY A 83 4.31 3.01 11.86
C GLY A 83 4.61 2.02 12.99
N ALA A 84 4.87 2.50 14.21
CA ALA A 84 5.04 1.67 15.40
C ALA A 84 3.72 1.39 16.14
N CYS A 85 2.59 1.95 15.68
CA CYS A 85 1.28 1.72 16.28
C CYS A 85 0.92 0.23 16.25
N ARG A 86 0.53 -0.31 17.41
CA ARG A 86 0.20 -1.73 17.58
C ARG A 86 -1.31 -2.00 17.59
N CYS A 87 -2.12 -1.07 17.09
CA CYS A 87 -3.58 -1.25 17.08
C CYS A 87 -3.98 -2.42 16.16
N PRO A 88 -5.19 -2.99 16.33
CA PRO A 88 -5.66 -4.13 15.52
C PRO A 88 -5.60 -3.88 14.01
N VAL A 89 -5.83 -2.64 13.57
CA VAL A 89 -5.76 -2.23 12.17
C VAL A 89 -4.33 -2.34 11.62
N HIS A 90 -3.35 -1.74 12.29
CA HIS A 90 -1.94 -1.84 11.90
C HIS A 90 -1.49 -3.30 11.91
N HIS A 91 -1.87 -4.05 12.95
CA HIS A 91 -1.55 -5.47 13.04
C HIS A 91 -2.16 -6.28 11.88
N ALA A 92 -3.43 -6.05 11.52
CA ALA A 92 -4.09 -6.77 10.44
C ALA A 92 -3.47 -6.47 9.06
N LEU A 93 -3.05 -5.22 8.85
CA LEU A 93 -2.55 -4.74 7.56
C LEU A 93 -1.04 -4.96 7.37
N LYS A 94 -0.23 -4.93 8.44
CA LYS A 94 1.23 -5.11 8.38
C LYS A 94 1.65 -6.48 7.83
N TRP A 95 0.86 -7.52 8.10
CA TRP A 95 1.15 -8.91 7.70
C TRP A 95 0.40 -9.38 6.47
N ARG A 96 -0.49 -8.53 5.93
CA ARG A 96 -1.27 -8.83 4.74
C ARG A 96 -1.00 -7.73 3.73
N THR A 97 0.16 -7.74 3.10
CA THR A 97 0.30 -7.09 1.79
C THR A 97 -0.63 -7.80 0.81
N PRO A 98 -1.24 -7.09 -0.15
CA PRO A 98 -1.82 -7.76 -1.32
C PRO A 98 -0.74 -8.69 -1.89
N ASN A 99 -1.07 -9.96 -2.16
CA ASN A 99 -0.11 -10.92 -2.70
C ASN A 99 0.50 -10.33 -3.98
N THR A 100 1.75 -9.89 -3.92
CA THR A 100 2.45 -9.32 -5.07
C THR A 100 2.65 -10.42 -6.09
N MET A 101 2.31 -10.16 -7.36
CA MET A 101 3.06 -10.86 -8.40
C MET A 101 4.49 -10.30 -8.34
N PRO A 102 5.54 -11.13 -8.30
CA PRO A 102 6.90 -10.63 -8.35
C PRO A 102 7.06 -9.78 -9.62
N PRO A 103 7.86 -8.69 -9.58
CA PRO A 103 8.20 -7.98 -10.80
C PRO A 103 8.78 -8.98 -11.81
N SER A 104 8.54 -8.74 -13.10
CA SER A 104 9.11 -9.57 -14.16
C SER A 104 10.61 -9.72 -13.93
N ARG A 105 11.14 -10.95 -14.06
CA ARG A 105 12.59 -11.18 -14.01
C ARG A 105 13.36 -10.38 -15.07
N GLU A 106 12.68 -9.95 -16.12
CA GLU A 106 13.26 -9.18 -17.22
C GLU A 106 13.27 -7.67 -16.96
N THR A 107 12.38 -7.17 -16.09
CA THR A 107 12.31 -5.76 -15.68
C THR A 107 12.17 -5.61 -14.16
N PRO A 108 13.13 -6.12 -13.36
CA PRO A 108 13.07 -6.05 -11.89
C PRO A 108 13.12 -4.60 -11.36
N TYR A 109 13.47 -3.65 -12.23
CA TYR A 109 13.64 -2.23 -11.92
C TYR A 109 12.45 -1.35 -12.33
N GLU A 110 11.42 -1.92 -12.98
CA GLU A 110 10.22 -1.16 -13.31
C GLU A 110 9.25 -1.18 -12.13
N GLU A 111 8.73 0.00 -11.78
CA GLU A 111 7.65 0.12 -10.80
C GLU A 111 6.47 -0.73 -11.27
N ALA A 112 6.21 -1.84 -10.59
CA ALA A 112 5.13 -2.73 -10.98
C ALA A 112 3.81 -2.13 -10.49
N GLU A 113 3.04 -1.52 -11.41
CA GLU A 113 1.62 -1.27 -11.17
C GLU A 113 0.90 -2.62 -11.10
N VAL A 114 0.52 -3.03 -9.89
CA VAL A 114 -0.27 -4.25 -9.67
C VAL A 114 -1.76 -3.88 -9.80
N PRO A 115 -2.62 -4.76 -10.35
CA PRO A 115 -4.02 -4.44 -10.61
C PRO A 115 -4.79 -4.04 -9.34
N ARG A 116 -5.88 -3.29 -9.54
CA ARG A 116 -6.71 -2.66 -8.49
C ARG A 116 -7.05 -3.64 -7.37
N THR A 117 -6.75 -3.25 -6.14
CA THR A 117 -7.09 -4.02 -4.93
C THR A 117 -8.54 -3.78 -4.57
N ARG A 118 -9.28 -4.84 -4.17
CA ARG A 118 -10.62 -4.71 -3.56
C ARG A 118 -10.51 -4.81 -2.05
N PHE A 119 -10.44 -3.67 -1.37
CA PHE A 119 -10.43 -3.63 0.09
C PHE A 119 -11.80 -4.01 0.62
N HIS A 120 -11.85 -4.89 1.62
CA HIS A 120 -13.10 -5.20 2.29
C HIS A 120 -12.87 -5.62 3.74
N ILE A 121 -13.90 -5.40 4.55
CA ILE A 121 -14.02 -5.90 5.91
C ILE A 121 -15.04 -7.04 5.85
N ASP A 122 -14.67 -8.24 6.33
CA ASP A 122 -15.60 -9.37 6.36
C ASP A 122 -16.62 -9.24 7.51
N GLU A 123 -17.63 -10.13 7.54
CA GLU A 123 -18.69 -10.13 8.55
C GLU A 123 -18.17 -10.30 9.99
N GLY A 124 -16.94 -10.80 10.17
CA GLY A 124 -16.27 -10.93 11.45
C GLY A 124 -15.40 -9.71 11.83
N GLY A 125 -15.41 -8.65 11.02
CA GLY A 125 -14.59 -7.47 11.22
C GLY A 125 -13.13 -7.64 10.80
N ALA A 126 -12.76 -8.73 10.13
CA ALA A 126 -11.40 -8.94 9.68
C ALA A 126 -11.14 -8.16 8.38
N ILE A 127 -10.05 -7.40 8.40
CA ILE A 127 -9.59 -6.59 7.27
C ILE A 127 -8.86 -7.47 6.26
N ARG A 128 -9.26 -7.43 4.99
CA ARG A 128 -8.67 -8.26 3.93
C ARG A 128 -8.55 -7.54 2.58
N TRP A 129 -7.48 -7.87 1.86
CA TRP A 129 -7.33 -7.56 0.44
C TRP A 129 -7.89 -8.71 -0.39
N LYS A 130 -8.77 -8.40 -1.36
CA LYS A 130 -9.15 -9.34 -2.42
C LYS A 130 -8.38 -9.00 -3.69
N HIS A 131 -7.86 -10.03 -4.36
CA HIS A 131 -7.42 -9.91 -5.74
C HIS A 131 -8.61 -9.50 -6.63
N PRO A 132 -8.37 -8.65 -7.64
CA PRO A 132 -9.41 -8.25 -8.60
C PRO A 132 -10.00 -9.42 -9.39
#